data_AF-A0A1Q3P5J4-F1
#
_entry.id   AF-A0A1Q3P5J4-F1
#
_cell.length_a   1.000
_cell.length_b   1.000
_cell.length_c   1.000
_cell.angle_alpha   90.00
_cell.angle_beta   90.00
_cell.angle_gamma   90.00
#
_symmetry.space_group_name_H-M   'P 1'
#
loop_
_entity.id
_entity.type
_entity.pdbx_description
1 polymer ?
#
loop_
_entity_poly.entity_id
_entity_poly.type
_entity_poly.pdbx_seq_one_letter_code
_entity_poly.pdbx_strand_id
1 'polypeptide(L)'
;MIKYTYLTLLGVLSILFLIAVVYYLIKPAPAGDSSVGWATGIFYLAGLLGILLLALLFWKNKTVGLVILCVPLLFLVLPTLRDGARDLYAWFPAARRSPLTLHIANNTQALVNVKLECWFGKQDGDQHSLYKTLEFTSKPLAVDQHVLSDYDAQLLSSKSAFVRLVFFECLQQSGNGYSYVREIQPCMQSHDVPVKDFQVRDYLIAIDGEKNSEAFRVEVRRLKSDSLYQNGVF
;
A
#
# COMPACT_ATOMS: atom_id res chain seq x y z
N MET A 1 -44.04 12.83 -22.37
CA MET A 1 -42.55 12.71 -22.42
C MET A 1 -41.93 12.30 -21.09
N ILE A 2 -42.08 13.06 -20.00
CA ILE A 2 -41.41 12.82 -18.70
C ILE A 2 -41.58 11.38 -18.18
N LYS A 3 -42.78 10.79 -18.28
CA LYS A 3 -43.04 9.41 -17.85
C LYS A 3 -42.21 8.37 -18.61
N TYR A 4 -42.07 8.54 -19.93
CA TYR A 4 -41.27 7.63 -20.76
C TYR A 4 -39.79 7.82 -20.48
N THR A 5 -39.31 9.07 -20.42
CA THR A 5 -37.92 9.40 -20.08
C THR A 5 -37.52 8.82 -18.73
N TYR A 6 -38.38 8.95 -17.72
CA TYR A 6 -38.18 8.35 -16.39
C TYR A 6 -38.04 6.84 -16.45
N LEU A 7 -38.93 6.15 -17.15
CA LEU A 7 -38.91 4.68 -17.24
C LEU A 7 -37.68 4.19 -18.02
N THR A 8 -37.32 4.86 -19.11
CA THR A 8 -36.12 4.53 -19.89
C THR A 8 -34.86 4.69 -19.05
N LEU A 9 -34.70 5.81 -18.36
CA LEU A 9 -33.50 6.10 -17.57
C LEU A 9 -33.38 5.16 -16.37
N LEU A 10 -34.49 4.87 -15.69
CA LEU A 10 -34.55 3.87 -14.62
C LEU A 10 -34.14 2.48 -15.14
N GLY A 11 -34.68 2.06 -16.29
CA GLY A 11 -34.36 0.77 -16.90
C GLY A 11 -32.88 0.63 -17.26
N VAL A 12 -32.30 1.66 -17.91
CA VAL A 12 -30.87 1.68 -18.27
C VAL A 12 -29.99 1.61 -17.02
N LEU A 13 -30.26 2.42 -15.99
CA LEU A 13 -29.48 2.41 -14.76
C LEU A 13 -29.62 1.08 -13.99
N SER A 14 -30.81 0.46 -13.99
CA SER A 14 -31.01 -0.87 -13.40
C SER A 14 -30.23 -1.96 -14.13
N ILE A 15 -30.17 -1.93 -15.47
CA ILE A 15 -29.37 -2.88 -16.24
C ILE A 15 -27.87 -2.69 -15.97
N LEU A 16 -27.39 -1.44 -15.98
CA LEU A 16 -25.99 -1.13 -15.65
C LEU A 16 -25.63 -1.59 -14.24
N PHE A 17 -26.52 -1.35 -13.27
CA PHE A 17 -26.36 -1.83 -11.90
C PHE A 17 -26.25 -3.36 -11.86
N LEU A 18 -27.13 -4.09 -12.54
CA LEU A 18 -27.12 -5.55 -12.57
C LEU A 18 -25.80 -6.11 -13.14
N ILE A 19 -25.33 -5.55 -14.27
CA ILE A 19 -24.06 -5.95 -14.90
C ILE A 19 -22.89 -5.69 -13.93
N ALA A 20 -22.88 -4.53 -13.28
CA ALA A 20 -21.85 -4.19 -12.31
C ALA A 20 -21.89 -5.14 -11.10
N VAL A 21 -23.05 -5.42 -10.50
CA VAL A 21 -23.18 -6.37 -9.39
C VAL A 21 -22.60 -7.73 -9.76
N VAL A 22 -22.95 -8.26 -10.94
CA VAL A 22 -22.43 -9.55 -11.42
C VAL A 22 -20.90 -9.51 -11.57
N TYR A 23 -20.34 -8.44 -12.15
CA TYR A 23 -18.90 -8.26 -12.28
C TYR A 23 -18.18 -8.28 -10.92
N TYR A 24 -18.68 -7.55 -9.93
CA TYR A 24 -18.07 -7.43 -8.61
C TYR A 24 -18.28 -8.67 -7.72
N LEU A 25 -19.34 -9.45 -7.94
CA LEU A 25 -19.58 -10.72 -7.22
C LEU A 25 -18.74 -11.87 -7.76
N ILE A 26 -18.51 -11.93 -9.07
CA ILE A 26 -17.78 -13.04 -9.72
C ILE A 26 -16.26 -12.85 -9.61
N LYS A 27 -15.78 -11.61 -9.71
CA LYS A 27 -14.35 -11.33 -9.79
C LYS A 27 -13.74 -11.18 -8.39
N PRO A 28 -12.72 -11.98 -8.02
CA PRO A 28 -12.05 -11.82 -6.74
C PRO A 28 -11.40 -10.43 -6.63
N ALA A 29 -11.36 -9.88 -5.42
CA ALA A 29 -10.78 -8.58 -5.15
C ALA A 29 -9.32 -8.53 -5.64
N PRO A 30 -8.97 -7.60 -6.55
CA PRO A 30 -7.58 -7.43 -6.98
C PRO A 30 -6.75 -6.81 -5.85
N ALA A 31 -5.43 -6.95 -5.91
CA ALA A 31 -4.47 -6.30 -4.99
C ALA A 31 -3.89 -4.99 -5.60
N GLY A 32 -3.19 -4.19 -4.77
CA GLY A 32 -2.51 -2.96 -5.20
C GLY A 32 -3.47 -1.83 -5.63
N ASP A 33 -3.06 -0.91 -6.50
CA ASP A 33 -3.90 0.22 -6.93
C ASP A 33 -5.24 -0.18 -7.57
N SER A 34 -5.29 -1.32 -8.25
CA SER A 34 -6.55 -1.82 -8.81
C SER A 34 -7.56 -2.24 -7.75
N SER A 35 -7.11 -2.51 -6.51
CA SER A 35 -7.97 -2.80 -5.37
C SER A 35 -8.75 -1.58 -4.89
N VAL A 36 -8.15 -0.40 -5.01
CA VAL A 36 -8.79 0.88 -4.65
C VAL A 36 -9.88 1.21 -5.65
N GLY A 37 -9.61 1.02 -6.94
CA GLY A 37 -10.62 1.10 -8.00
C GLY A 37 -11.76 0.09 -7.79
N TRP A 38 -11.44 -1.11 -7.31
CA TRP A 38 -12.44 -2.13 -7.03
C TRP A 38 -13.30 -1.79 -5.81
N ALA A 39 -12.70 -1.35 -4.70
CA ALA A 39 -13.42 -0.95 -3.50
C ALA A 39 -14.30 0.29 -3.74
N THR A 40 -13.77 1.31 -4.41
CA THR A 40 -14.56 2.50 -4.82
C THR A 40 -15.72 2.09 -5.72
N GLY A 41 -15.50 1.15 -6.64
CA GLY A 41 -16.57 0.57 -7.46
C GLY A 41 -17.71 -0.04 -6.65
N ILE A 42 -17.42 -0.73 -5.54
CA ILE A 42 -18.45 -1.27 -4.63
C ILE A 42 -19.22 -0.14 -3.94
N PHE A 43 -18.55 0.92 -3.50
CA PHE A 43 -19.22 2.09 -2.93
C PHE A 43 -20.13 2.79 -3.95
N TYR A 44 -19.67 2.95 -5.19
CA TYR A 44 -20.49 3.48 -6.28
C TYR A 44 -21.71 2.59 -6.57
N LEU A 45 -21.54 1.27 -6.51
CA LEU A 45 -22.63 0.30 -6.62
C LEU A 45 -23.67 0.49 -5.52
N ALA A 46 -23.24 0.60 -4.25
CA ALA A 46 -24.14 0.84 -3.12
C ALA A 46 -24.87 2.18 -3.25
N GLY A 47 -24.16 3.24 -3.68
CA GLY A 47 -24.77 4.54 -3.96
C GLY A 47 -25.80 4.48 -5.09
N LEU A 48 -25.48 3.78 -6.20
CA LEU A 48 -26.38 3.59 -7.33
C LEU A 48 -27.64 2.82 -6.91
N LEU A 49 -27.50 1.79 -6.07
CA LEU A 49 -28.64 1.08 -5.49
C LEU A 49 -29.54 2.02 -4.69
N GLY A 50 -28.95 2.86 -3.82
CA GLY A 50 -29.69 3.87 -3.05
C GLY A 50 -30.47 4.84 -3.95
N ILE A 51 -29.86 5.31 -5.04
CA ILE A 51 -30.50 6.19 -6.04
C ILE A 51 -31.66 5.49 -6.74
N LEU A 52 -31.49 4.24 -7.16
CA LEU A 52 -32.55 3.44 -7.79
C LEU A 52 -33.74 3.24 -6.84
N LEU A 53 -33.47 2.90 -5.57
CA LEU A 53 -34.50 2.74 -4.54
C LEU A 53 -35.24 4.05 -4.25
N LEU A 54 -34.52 5.17 -4.15
CA LEU A 54 -35.12 6.50 -3.98
C LEU A 54 -36.00 6.86 -5.18
N ALA A 55 -35.52 6.66 -6.41
CA ALA A 55 -36.30 6.91 -7.61
C ALA A 55 -37.61 6.08 -7.61
N LEU A 56 -37.52 4.79 -7.26
CA LEU A 56 -38.68 3.91 -7.07
C LEU A 56 -39.63 4.41 -5.98
N LEU A 57 -39.12 4.94 -4.87
CA LEU A 57 -39.94 5.48 -3.79
C LEU A 57 -40.74 6.71 -4.23
N PHE A 58 -40.16 7.53 -5.11
CA PHE A 58 -40.84 8.66 -5.76
C PHE A 58 -41.60 8.28 -7.03
N TRP A 59 -42.03 7.02 -7.20
CA TRP A 59 -42.72 6.55 -8.41
C TRP A 59 -43.97 7.36 -8.75
N LYS A 60 -44.67 7.92 -7.77
CA LYS A 60 -45.85 8.77 -8.00
C LYS A 60 -45.49 10.16 -8.52
N ASN A 61 -44.31 10.68 -8.19
CA ASN A 61 -43.82 11.98 -8.65
C ASN A 61 -42.63 11.79 -9.61
N LYS A 62 -42.95 11.56 -10.88
CA LYS A 62 -41.97 11.24 -11.93
C LYS A 62 -40.93 12.34 -12.16
N THR A 63 -41.26 13.60 -11.89
CA THR A 63 -40.34 14.72 -12.04
C THR A 63 -39.24 14.66 -10.97
N VAL A 64 -39.62 14.45 -9.70
CA VAL A 64 -38.66 14.28 -8.59
C VAL A 64 -37.81 13.03 -8.80
N GLY A 65 -38.43 11.92 -9.19
CA GLY A 65 -37.71 10.69 -9.52
C GLY A 65 -36.70 10.86 -10.67
N LEU A 66 -37.04 11.67 -11.69
CA LEU A 66 -36.14 11.95 -12.80
C LEU A 66 -34.93 12.79 -12.36
N VAL A 67 -35.13 13.79 -11.50
CA VAL A 67 -34.03 14.59 -10.92
C VAL A 67 -33.08 13.70 -10.13
N ILE A 68 -33.61 12.77 -9.33
CA ILE A 68 -32.81 11.80 -8.57
C ILE A 68 -31.98 10.91 -9.50
N LEU A 69 -32.58 10.42 -10.59
CA LEU A 69 -31.89 9.58 -11.56
C LEU A 69 -30.80 10.32 -12.37
N CYS A 70 -30.77 11.65 -12.35
CA CYS A 70 -29.70 12.45 -12.94
C CYS A 70 -28.50 12.65 -12.01
N VAL A 71 -28.63 12.41 -10.70
CA VAL A 71 -27.53 12.56 -9.72
C VAL A 71 -26.29 11.72 -10.06
N PRO A 72 -26.39 10.45 -10.53
CA PRO A 72 -25.22 9.67 -10.95
C PRO A 72 -24.39 10.34 -12.06
N LEU A 73 -25.02 11.14 -12.92
CA LEU A 73 -24.32 11.83 -14.01
C LEU A 73 -23.37 12.91 -13.48
N LEU A 74 -23.62 13.47 -12.31
CA LEU A 74 -22.73 14.42 -11.66
C LEU A 74 -21.44 13.75 -11.18
N PHE A 75 -21.51 12.47 -10.81
CA PHE A 75 -20.34 11.71 -10.35
C PHE A 75 -19.40 11.29 -11.49
N LEU A 76 -19.87 11.23 -12.73
CA LEU A 76 -18.99 11.06 -13.91
C LEU A 76 -17.97 12.20 -14.05
N VAL A 77 -18.20 13.34 -13.39
CA VAL A 77 -17.37 14.55 -13.46
C VAL A 77 -16.38 14.65 -12.29
N LEU A 78 -16.34 13.67 -11.36
CA LEU A 78 -15.41 13.68 -10.21
C LEU A 78 -14.27 12.66 -10.34
N PRO A 79 -13.18 12.99 -11.07
CA PRO A 79 -11.97 12.17 -11.10
C PRO A 79 -11.08 12.30 -9.84
N THR A 80 -11.39 13.19 -8.90
CA THR A 80 -10.50 13.62 -7.80
C THR A 80 -10.54 12.76 -6.53
N LEU A 81 -11.36 11.70 -6.46
CA LEU A 81 -11.50 10.87 -5.25
C LEU A 81 -10.46 9.75 -5.11
N ARG A 82 -9.53 9.60 -6.06
CA ARG A 82 -8.57 8.46 -6.06
C ARG A 82 -7.65 8.43 -4.85
N ASP A 83 -7.14 9.58 -4.41
CA ASP A 83 -6.16 9.62 -3.32
C ASP A 83 -6.82 9.36 -1.95
N GLY A 84 -7.97 9.98 -1.66
CA GLY A 84 -8.73 9.68 -0.43
C GLY A 84 -9.24 8.24 -0.37
N ALA A 85 -9.49 7.60 -1.52
CA ALA A 85 -9.89 6.21 -1.59
C ALA A 85 -8.76 5.23 -1.24
N ARG A 86 -7.49 5.58 -1.50
CA ARG A 86 -6.32 4.77 -1.12
C ARG A 86 -6.21 4.65 0.39
N ASP A 87 -6.33 5.77 1.10
CA ASP A 87 -6.30 5.80 2.57
C ASP A 87 -7.43 4.97 3.18
N LEU A 88 -8.65 5.14 2.65
CA LEU A 88 -9.80 4.32 3.04
C LEU A 88 -9.55 2.83 2.82
N TYR A 89 -9.02 2.44 1.66
CA TYR A 89 -8.77 1.03 1.33
C TYR A 89 -7.68 0.39 2.22
N ALA A 90 -6.63 1.15 2.53
CA ALA A 90 -5.58 0.71 3.45
C ALA A 90 -6.14 0.50 4.87
N TRP A 91 -7.14 1.28 5.28
CA TRP A 91 -7.84 1.12 6.55
C TRP A 91 -8.90 0.01 6.55
N PHE A 92 -9.41 -0.40 5.38
CA PHE A 92 -10.43 -1.45 5.31
C PHE A 92 -9.86 -2.82 5.69
N PRO A 93 -10.44 -3.54 6.67
CA PRO A 93 -9.93 -4.82 7.12
C PRO A 93 -9.94 -5.86 6.00
N ALA A 94 -8.83 -6.60 5.85
CA ALA A 94 -8.77 -7.74 4.93
C ALA A 94 -9.57 -8.94 5.48
N ALA A 95 -10.13 -9.76 4.59
CA ALA A 95 -10.96 -10.91 4.95
C ALA A 95 -10.20 -12.04 5.67
N ARG A 96 -8.86 -12.08 5.55
CA ARG A 96 -8.00 -13.02 6.28
C ARG A 96 -6.93 -12.24 7.04
N ARG A 97 -7.04 -12.24 8.36
CA ARG A 97 -6.00 -11.75 9.27
C ARG A 97 -5.10 -12.93 9.60
N SER A 98 -3.85 -12.87 9.18
CA SER A 98 -2.82 -13.81 9.60
C SER A 98 -1.77 -13.03 10.37
N PRO A 99 -1.42 -13.45 11.60
CA PRO A 99 -0.28 -12.86 12.29
C PRO A 99 0.97 -13.12 11.45
N LEU A 100 1.74 -12.05 11.20
CA LEU A 100 3.00 -12.11 10.46
C LEU A 100 4.12 -11.68 11.41
N THR A 101 5.08 -12.57 11.61
CA THR A 101 6.31 -12.30 12.34
C THR A 101 7.44 -12.17 11.34
N LEU A 102 8.18 -11.05 11.42
CA LEU A 102 9.42 -10.89 10.68
C LEU A 102 10.59 -11.37 11.52
N HIS A 103 11.43 -12.20 10.93
CA HIS A 103 12.72 -12.59 11.47
C HIS A 103 13.78 -11.88 10.65
N ILE A 104 14.56 -10.98 11.26
CA ILE A 104 15.60 -10.23 10.57
C ILE A 104 16.94 -10.80 11.00
N ALA A 105 17.61 -11.51 10.09
CA ALA A 105 18.92 -12.10 10.33
C ALA A 105 20.00 -11.22 9.68
N ASN A 106 20.77 -10.51 10.51
CA ASN A 106 21.90 -9.72 10.05
C ASN A 106 23.17 -10.55 10.07
N ASN A 107 23.57 -11.11 8.93
CA ASN A 107 24.79 -11.90 8.81
C ASN A 107 26.04 -11.03 8.62
N THR A 108 25.91 -9.70 8.75
CA THR A 108 27.03 -8.76 8.57
C THR A 108 27.61 -8.32 9.91
N GLN A 109 28.85 -7.83 9.86
CA GLN A 109 29.53 -7.23 11.01
C GLN A 109 29.09 -5.78 11.28
N ALA A 110 28.17 -5.23 10.47
CA ALA A 110 27.75 -3.85 10.57
C ALA A 110 26.35 -3.74 11.21
N LEU A 111 26.06 -2.59 11.80
CA LEU A 111 24.70 -2.22 12.17
C LEU A 111 23.92 -1.95 10.89
N VAL A 112 22.72 -2.52 10.74
CA VAL A 112 21.93 -2.36 9.51
C VAL A 112 20.52 -1.91 9.85
N ASN A 113 20.03 -0.89 9.14
CA ASN A 113 18.60 -0.53 9.15
C ASN A 113 17.91 -1.17 7.95
N VAL A 114 16.85 -1.92 8.22
CA VAL A 114 16.01 -2.59 7.23
C VAL A 114 14.73 -1.81 7.09
N LYS A 115 14.42 -1.38 5.87
CA LYS A 115 13.17 -0.70 5.53
C LYS A 115 12.31 -1.60 4.66
N LEU A 116 11.07 -1.81 5.07
CA LEU A 116 10.04 -2.46 4.28
C LEU A 116 9.13 -1.36 3.76
N GLU A 117 9.28 -1.04 2.48
CA GLU A 117 8.48 -0.03 1.81
C GLU A 117 7.24 -0.68 1.18
N CYS A 118 6.05 -0.30 1.67
CA CYS A 118 4.77 -0.77 1.17
C CYS A 118 4.33 0.09 -0.02
N TRP A 119 4.46 -0.44 -1.23
CA TRP A 119 4.17 0.29 -2.47
C TRP A 119 2.80 -0.06 -3.05
N PHE A 120 2.08 0.97 -3.50
CA PHE A 120 0.84 0.84 -4.25
C PHE A 120 1.11 1.25 -5.71
N GLY A 121 0.99 0.31 -6.65
CA GLY A 121 1.28 0.50 -8.08
C GLY A 121 1.87 -0.74 -8.74
N LYS A 122 1.74 -0.92 -10.06
CA LYS A 122 2.09 -2.19 -10.73
C LYS A 122 3.55 -2.36 -11.17
N GLN A 123 4.35 -1.30 -11.34
CA GLN A 123 5.76 -1.38 -11.82
C GLN A 123 6.41 0.00 -11.83
N ASP A 124 7.68 0.16 -11.41
CA ASP A 124 8.41 1.45 -11.34
C ASP A 124 8.15 2.40 -12.52
N GLY A 125 7.86 3.67 -12.23
CA GLY A 125 7.89 4.77 -13.22
C GLY A 125 6.58 5.53 -13.45
N ASP A 126 5.40 4.93 -13.28
CA ASP A 126 4.13 5.64 -13.49
C ASP A 126 3.15 5.44 -12.32
N GLN A 127 2.97 6.52 -11.53
CA GLN A 127 2.00 6.70 -10.43
C GLN A 127 2.18 5.85 -9.17
N HIS A 128 3.42 5.55 -8.76
CA HIS A 128 3.67 4.95 -7.44
C HIS A 128 3.40 5.94 -6.32
N SER A 129 2.75 5.46 -5.28
CA SER A 129 2.72 6.14 -4.00
C SER A 129 3.25 5.18 -2.96
N LEU A 130 4.42 5.51 -2.41
CA LEU A 130 4.91 4.89 -1.19
C LEU A 130 3.89 5.19 -0.09
N TYR A 131 3.25 4.16 0.43
CA TYR A 131 2.19 4.35 1.40
C TYR A 131 2.75 4.41 2.83
N LYS A 132 3.58 3.44 3.19
CA LYS A 132 4.18 3.34 4.52
C LYS A 132 5.53 2.63 4.44
N THR A 133 6.46 3.05 5.28
CA THR A 133 7.72 2.35 5.51
C THR A 133 7.75 1.81 6.93
N LEU A 134 8.07 0.53 7.08
CA LEU A 134 8.37 -0.07 8.37
C LEU A 134 9.89 -0.16 8.50
N GLU A 135 10.44 0.37 9.59
CA GLU A 135 11.89 0.43 9.79
C GLU A 135 12.30 -0.40 11.01
N PHE A 136 13.36 -1.19 10.84
CA PHE A 136 13.91 -2.07 11.86
C PHE A 136 15.43 -2.01 11.86
N THR A 137 16.01 -1.65 13.00
CA THR A 137 17.47 -1.65 13.16
C THR A 137 17.93 -2.99 13.73
N SER A 138 18.79 -3.69 12.99
CA SER A 138 19.35 -4.98 13.39
C SER A 138 20.83 -4.89 13.74
N LYS A 139 21.19 -5.45 14.89
CA LYS A 139 22.57 -5.46 15.40
C LYS A 139 23.47 -6.39 14.57
N PRO A 140 24.80 -6.18 14.56
CA PRO A 140 25.74 -7.09 13.90
C PRO A 140 25.55 -8.53 14.37
N LEU A 141 25.57 -9.49 13.43
CA LEU A 141 25.49 -10.94 13.71
C LEU A 141 24.29 -11.36 14.58
N ALA A 142 23.20 -10.60 14.54
CA ALA A 142 22.01 -10.85 15.35
C ALA A 142 20.84 -11.37 14.50
N VAL A 143 19.93 -12.06 15.18
CA VAL A 143 18.62 -12.42 14.63
C VAL A 143 17.56 -11.79 15.53
N ASP A 144 16.85 -10.80 14.98
CA ASP A 144 15.79 -10.07 15.67
C ASP A 144 14.42 -10.59 15.22
N GLN A 145 13.48 -10.70 16.16
CA GLN A 145 12.11 -11.15 15.88
C GLN A 145 11.13 -10.02 16.15
N HIS A 146 10.30 -9.70 15.16
CA HIS A 146 9.31 -8.64 15.22
C HIS A 146 7.92 -9.19 14.88
N VAL A 147 7.07 -9.31 15.89
CA VAL A 147 5.65 -9.59 15.68
C VAL A 147 4.98 -8.30 15.20
N LEU A 148 4.44 -8.31 13.99
CA LEU A 148 3.81 -7.13 13.41
C LEU A 148 2.41 -6.90 13.98
N SER A 149 2.00 -5.63 13.98
CA SER A 149 0.60 -5.29 14.24
C SER A 149 -0.30 -5.89 13.15
N ASP A 150 -1.56 -6.15 13.48
CA ASP A 150 -2.57 -6.64 12.51
C ASP A 150 -2.65 -5.77 11.25
N TYR A 151 -2.45 -4.47 11.41
CA TYR A 151 -2.47 -3.50 10.32
C TYR A 151 -1.23 -3.61 9.43
N ASP A 152 -0.04 -3.66 10.01
CA ASP A 152 1.22 -3.78 9.26
C ASP A 152 1.32 -5.13 8.55
N ALA A 153 0.88 -6.21 9.21
CA ALA A 153 0.77 -7.54 8.62
C ALA A 153 -0.16 -7.54 7.40
N GLN A 154 -1.31 -6.85 7.48
CA GLN A 154 -2.25 -6.74 6.35
C GLN A 154 -1.66 -5.93 5.19
N LEU A 155 -0.94 -4.84 5.49
CA LEU A 155 -0.26 -4.04 4.48
C LEU A 155 0.72 -4.89 3.67
N LEU A 156 1.57 -5.68 4.34
CA LEU A 156 2.59 -6.51 3.69
C LEU A 156 2.01 -7.73 2.97
N SER A 157 0.99 -8.38 3.52
CA SER A 157 0.50 -9.69 3.05
C SER A 157 -0.68 -9.64 2.08
N SER A 158 -1.38 -8.49 1.97
CA SER A 158 -2.62 -8.43 1.17
C SER A 158 -2.90 -7.11 0.45
N LYS A 159 -2.42 -5.97 0.96
CA LYS A 159 -2.84 -4.65 0.46
C LYS A 159 -1.86 -4.04 -0.52
N SER A 160 -0.57 -4.13 -0.22
CA SER A 160 0.48 -3.59 -1.08
C SER A 160 0.46 -4.28 -2.45
N ALA A 161 0.96 -3.62 -3.47
CA ALA A 161 1.19 -4.26 -4.76
C ALA A 161 2.47 -5.11 -4.70
N PHE A 162 3.51 -4.57 -4.10
CA PHE A 162 4.76 -5.23 -3.74
C PHE A 162 5.34 -4.56 -2.50
N VAL A 163 6.31 -5.23 -1.87
CA VAL A 163 7.07 -4.67 -0.76
C VAL A 163 8.52 -4.56 -1.22
N ARG A 164 9.10 -3.38 -1.16
CA ARG A 164 10.52 -3.19 -1.44
C ARG A 164 11.30 -3.30 -0.15
N LEU A 165 12.20 -4.27 -0.08
CA LEU A 165 13.15 -4.41 1.03
C LEU A 165 14.38 -3.56 0.71
N VAL A 166 14.69 -2.58 1.55
CA VAL A 166 15.86 -1.71 1.41
C VAL A 166 16.72 -1.82 2.65
N PHE A 167 18.02 -1.98 2.47
CA PHE A 167 18.96 -2.19 3.57
C PHE A 167 20.00 -1.07 3.58
N PHE A 168 20.21 -0.45 4.73
CA PHE A 168 21.20 0.60 4.92
C PHE A 168 22.20 0.19 5.98
N GLU A 169 23.48 0.18 5.64
CA GLU A 169 24.53 0.13 6.66
C GLU A 169 24.46 1.41 7.48
N CYS A 170 24.62 1.26 8.78
CA CYS A 170 24.43 2.34 9.74
C CYS A 170 25.70 2.62 10.53
N LEU A 171 25.94 3.90 10.76
CA LEU A 171 26.97 4.39 11.67
C LEU A 171 26.32 4.81 12.98
N GLN A 172 26.83 4.28 14.09
CA GLN A 172 26.47 4.81 15.40
C GLN A 172 27.34 6.04 15.67
N GLN A 173 26.71 7.20 15.83
CA GLN A 173 27.38 8.44 16.18
C GLN A 173 26.91 8.90 17.55
N SER A 174 27.84 9.35 18.37
CA SER A 174 27.56 9.99 19.65
C SER A 174 28.15 11.40 19.66
N GLY A 175 27.39 12.35 20.20
CA GLY A 175 27.78 13.76 20.29
C GLY A 175 26.81 14.52 21.18
N ASN A 176 27.32 15.51 21.93
CA ASN A 176 26.51 16.35 22.84
C ASN A 176 25.62 15.57 23.83
N GLY A 177 26.06 14.39 24.30
CA GLY A 177 25.30 13.56 25.24
C GLY A 177 24.20 12.70 24.62
N TYR A 178 24.03 12.73 23.29
CA TYR A 178 23.07 11.90 22.56
C TYR A 178 23.79 10.88 21.68
N SER A 179 23.17 9.71 21.48
CA SER A 179 23.58 8.71 20.49
C SER A 179 22.50 8.61 19.43
N TYR A 180 22.88 8.69 18.17
CA TYR A 180 21.98 8.49 17.03
C TYR A 180 22.61 7.55 16.00
N VAL A 181 21.77 7.01 15.13
CA VAL A 181 22.16 6.09 14.07
C VAL A 181 21.99 6.82 12.75
N ARG A 182 23.04 6.82 11.92
CA ARG A 182 23.06 7.45 10.60
C ARG A 182 23.16 6.39 9.51
N GLU A 183 22.24 6.43 8.55
CA GLU A 183 22.28 5.58 7.36
C GLU A 183 23.36 6.04 6.38
N ILE A 184 24.16 5.09 5.88
CA ILE A 184 25.11 5.30 4.80
C ILE A 184 24.35 5.23 3.47
N GLN A 185 24.57 6.23 2.62
CA GLN A 185 24.07 6.25 1.24
C GLN A 185 25.20 5.92 0.28
N PRO A 186 24.96 5.20 -0.84
CA PRO A 186 23.67 4.61 -1.25
C PRO A 186 23.28 3.42 -0.36
N CYS A 187 22.07 2.88 -0.53
CA CYS A 187 21.67 1.65 0.17
C CYS A 187 22.58 0.45 -0.18
N MET A 188 22.71 -0.50 0.74
CA MET A 188 23.49 -1.74 0.56
C MET A 188 22.93 -2.58 -0.58
N GLN A 189 21.64 -2.84 -0.48
CA GLN A 189 20.85 -3.65 -1.38
C GLN A 189 19.39 -3.17 -1.32
N SER A 190 18.68 -3.33 -2.42
CA SER A 190 17.24 -3.15 -2.49
C SER A 190 16.65 -4.15 -3.46
N HIS A 191 15.53 -4.77 -3.12
CA HIS A 191 14.81 -5.65 -4.04
C HIS A 191 13.31 -5.69 -3.73
N ASP A 192 12.54 -5.95 -4.78
CA ASP A 192 11.09 -6.03 -4.71
C ASP A 192 10.66 -7.46 -4.40
N VAL A 193 9.84 -7.61 -3.36
CA VAL A 193 9.28 -8.88 -2.91
C VAL A 193 7.77 -8.87 -3.20
N PRO A 194 7.23 -9.90 -3.86
CA PRO A 194 5.81 -9.99 -4.13
C PRO A 194 5.05 -10.26 -2.82
N VAL A 195 3.89 -9.61 -2.67
CA VAL A 195 3.04 -9.70 -1.46
C VAL A 195 2.66 -11.14 -1.07
N LYS A 196 2.58 -12.05 -2.05
CA LYS A 196 2.29 -13.48 -1.81
C LYS A 196 3.32 -14.14 -0.87
N ASP A 197 4.55 -13.67 -0.87
CA ASP A 197 5.63 -14.26 -0.06
C ASP A 197 5.46 -13.92 1.44
N PHE A 198 4.71 -12.84 1.74
CA PHE A 198 4.32 -12.46 3.10
C PHE A 198 3.02 -13.12 3.57
N GLN A 199 2.39 -14.00 2.77
CA GLN A 199 1.18 -14.75 3.16
C GLN A 199 1.52 -16.01 4.00
N VAL A 200 2.45 -15.84 4.92
CA VAL A 200 2.96 -16.85 5.84
C VAL A 200 2.88 -16.33 7.27
N ARG A 201 3.13 -17.19 8.27
CA ARG A 201 3.18 -16.76 9.67
C ARG A 201 4.52 -16.15 10.05
N ASP A 202 5.58 -16.65 9.43
CA ASP A 202 6.96 -16.29 9.74
C ASP A 202 7.69 -16.03 8.41
N TYR A 203 8.28 -14.85 8.28
CA TYR A 203 9.04 -14.45 7.10
C TYR A 203 10.46 -14.05 7.51
N LEU A 204 11.47 -14.66 6.87
CA LEU A 204 12.88 -14.41 7.14
C LEU A 204 13.44 -13.39 6.15
N ILE A 205 13.98 -12.30 6.69
CA ILE A 205 14.75 -11.31 5.96
C ILE A 205 16.22 -11.54 6.31
N ALA A 206 16.99 -12.06 5.35
CA ALA A 206 18.43 -12.27 5.50
C ALA A 206 19.22 -11.11 4.88
N ILE A 207 20.16 -10.56 5.65
CA ILE A 207 21.05 -9.48 5.24
C ILE A 207 22.44 -10.07 4.99
N ASP A 208 22.84 -10.12 3.72
CA ASP A 208 24.13 -10.69 3.31
C ASP A 208 24.98 -9.62 2.61
N GLY A 209 26.12 -9.26 3.21
CA GLY A 209 27.03 -8.26 2.64
C GLY A 209 27.69 -8.66 1.32
N GLU A 210 27.65 -9.95 0.97
CA GLU A 210 28.21 -10.45 -0.30
C GLU A 210 27.48 -9.89 -1.54
N LYS A 211 26.20 -9.51 -1.39
CA LYS A 211 25.35 -9.01 -2.47
C LYS A 211 25.47 -7.49 -2.69
N ASN A 212 26.33 -6.81 -1.92
CA ASN A 212 26.47 -5.35 -1.97
C ASN A 212 27.01 -4.85 -3.32
N SER A 213 26.42 -3.77 -3.84
CA SER A 213 26.86 -3.12 -5.08
C SER A 213 28.27 -2.54 -4.99
N GLU A 214 28.95 -2.40 -6.13
CA GLU A 214 30.28 -1.79 -6.18
C GLU A 214 30.26 -0.32 -5.71
N ALA A 215 29.25 0.45 -6.12
CA ALA A 215 29.06 1.84 -5.69
C ALA A 215 28.97 1.95 -4.16
N PHE A 216 28.20 1.07 -3.52
CA PHE A 216 28.12 1.00 -2.06
C PHE A 216 29.48 0.66 -1.43
N ARG A 217 30.16 -0.37 -1.93
CA ARG A 217 31.47 -0.78 -1.39
C ARG A 217 32.52 0.32 -1.48
N VAL A 218 32.52 1.09 -2.58
CA VAL A 218 33.41 2.24 -2.77
C VAL A 218 33.11 3.33 -1.75
N GLU A 219 31.84 3.67 -1.54
CA GLU A 219 31.47 4.72 -0.60
C GLU A 219 31.75 4.33 0.86
N VAL A 220 31.47 3.08 1.25
CA VAL A 220 31.87 2.57 2.58
C VAL A 220 33.38 2.60 2.75
N ARG A 221 34.16 2.24 1.71
CA ARG A 221 35.62 2.32 1.77
C ARG A 221 36.10 3.76 1.94
N ARG A 222 35.52 4.70 1.18
CA ARG A 222 35.81 6.13 1.29
C ARG A 222 35.50 6.66 2.69
N LEU A 223 34.32 6.32 3.22
CA LEU A 223 33.92 6.72 4.55
C LEU A 223 34.83 6.15 5.61
N LYS A 224 35.29 4.90 5.49
CA LYS A 224 36.26 4.25 6.41
C LYS A 224 37.66 4.84 6.33
N SER A 225 38.08 5.31 5.16
CA SER A 225 39.39 5.95 4.98
C SER A 225 39.43 7.39 5.48
N ASP A 226 38.31 8.11 5.37
CA ASP A 226 38.12 9.38 6.06
C ASP A 226 37.80 9.07 7.53
N SER A 227 38.29 9.84 8.51
CA SER A 227 37.96 9.60 9.93
C SER A 227 36.46 9.75 10.28
N LEU A 228 35.62 10.00 9.26
CA LEU A 228 34.16 10.18 9.31
C LEU A 228 33.39 8.88 9.61
N TYR A 229 34.01 7.70 9.47
CA TYR A 229 33.38 6.42 9.86
C TYR A 229 33.32 6.21 11.38
N GLN A 230 34.21 6.85 12.14
CA GLN A 230 34.30 6.71 13.60
C GLN A 230 34.11 8.04 14.36
N ASN A 231 34.24 9.20 13.70
CA ASN A 231 34.18 10.48 14.40
C ASN A 231 32.73 10.92 14.66
N GLY A 232 32.28 10.65 15.88
CA GLY A 232 31.39 11.54 16.63
C GLY A 232 32.16 12.70 17.25
N VAL A 233 32.82 13.53 16.43
CA VAL A 233 33.52 14.74 16.92
C VAL A 233 32.95 15.95 16.19
N PHE A 234 32.01 16.62 16.86
CA PHE A 234 31.81 18.06 16.76
C PHE A 234 31.89 18.62 18.18
#